data_AF-A0A2A4Q3J3-F1
#
_entry.id   AF-A0A2A4Q3J3-F1
#
_cell.length_a   1.000
_cell.length_b   1.000
_cell.length_c   1.000
_cell.angle_alpha   90.00
_cell.angle_beta   90.00
_cell.angle_gamma   90.00
#
_symmetry.space_group_name_H-M   'P 1'
#
loop_
_entity.id
_entity.type
_entity.pdbx_description
1 polymer ?
#
loop_
_entity_poly.entity_id
_entity_poly.type
_entity_poly.pdbx_seq_one_letter_code
_entity_poly.pdbx_strand_id
1 'polypeptide(L)'
;MNTNNENSNEVRKELEDIAPSLSKIDRANPFEVPDNYFDNLPGVVSDRINGHSTPHSSTVRALVIRWTAVAASIILIAVLTFVLTNSPEGNINLDLAQLDLDEIEEVLMDQGIYAVEEEELIDMLLDSDEESFLEEINDLDEIIDYLIDNNIDLTTIVEELES
;
A
#
# COMPACT_ATOMS: atom_id res chain seq x y z
N MET A 1 6.29 -10.35 -58.78
CA MET A 1 6.38 -10.26 -57.31
C MET A 1 4.98 -10.41 -56.73
N ASN A 2 4.74 -11.45 -55.93
CA ASN A 2 3.49 -11.65 -55.16
C ASN A 2 3.85 -12.16 -53.75
N THR A 3 4.50 -11.32 -52.94
CA THR A 3 5.08 -11.67 -51.64
C THR A 3 4.10 -11.56 -50.46
N ASN A 4 2.92 -10.98 -50.66
CA ASN A 4 1.96 -10.76 -49.57
C ASN A 4 1.20 -12.04 -49.14
N ASN A 5 1.08 -13.03 -50.04
CA ASN A 5 0.34 -14.26 -49.77
C ASN A 5 1.19 -15.28 -48.99
N GLU A 6 2.49 -15.40 -49.31
CA GLU A 6 3.37 -16.38 -48.64
C GLU A 6 3.54 -16.05 -47.15
N ASN A 7 3.81 -14.78 -46.80
CA ASN A 7 3.96 -14.35 -45.41
C ASN A 7 2.69 -14.56 -44.57
N SER A 8 1.50 -14.38 -45.16
CA SER A 8 0.24 -14.58 -44.45
C SER A 8 -0.03 -16.05 -44.14
N ASN A 9 0.41 -16.97 -45.01
CA ASN A 9 0.25 -18.40 -44.81
C ASN A 9 1.26 -18.94 -43.79
N GLU A 10 2.49 -18.42 -43.78
CA GLU A 10 3.52 -18.75 -42.79
C GLU A 10 3.08 -18.33 -41.38
N VAL A 11 2.64 -17.09 -41.20
CA VAL A 11 2.11 -16.59 -39.91
C VAL A 11 0.92 -17.40 -39.41
N ARG A 12 0.04 -17.87 -40.31
CA ARG A 12 -1.09 -18.73 -39.92
C ARG A 12 -0.64 -20.11 -39.46
N LYS A 13 0.39 -20.66 -40.09
CA LYS A 13 0.95 -21.97 -39.74
C LYS A 13 1.66 -21.91 -38.39
N GLU A 14 2.50 -20.90 -38.17
CA GLU A 14 3.15 -20.66 -36.86
C GLU A 14 2.11 -20.45 -35.75
N LEU A 15 1.04 -19.70 -36.04
CA LEU A 15 -0.03 -19.48 -35.06
C LEU A 15 -0.85 -20.73 -34.78
N GLU A 16 -1.03 -21.63 -35.75
CA GLU A 16 -1.69 -22.93 -35.55
C GLU A 16 -0.84 -23.88 -34.69
N ASP A 17 0.48 -23.85 -34.86
CA ASP A 17 1.42 -24.66 -34.08
C ASP A 17 1.53 -24.17 -32.61
N ILE A 18 1.51 -22.85 -32.38
CA ILE A 18 1.69 -22.25 -31.04
C ILE A 18 0.36 -22.11 -30.29
N ALA A 19 -0.71 -21.71 -30.99
CA ALA A 19 -2.01 -21.37 -30.38
C ALA A 19 -3.18 -21.83 -31.27
N PRO A 20 -3.48 -23.15 -31.31
CA PRO A 20 -4.50 -23.73 -32.20
C PRO A 20 -5.94 -23.28 -31.89
N SER A 21 -6.18 -22.71 -30.70
CA SER A 21 -7.45 -22.07 -30.35
C SER A 21 -7.58 -20.68 -30.98
N LEU A 22 -6.51 -19.88 -30.95
CA LEU A 22 -6.47 -18.53 -31.53
C LEU A 22 -6.43 -18.56 -33.06
N SER A 23 -5.78 -19.55 -33.67
CA SER A 23 -5.75 -19.70 -35.13
C SER A 23 -7.13 -19.94 -35.77
N LYS A 24 -8.09 -20.40 -34.97
CA LYS A 24 -9.50 -20.65 -35.36
C LYS A 24 -10.41 -19.44 -35.15
N ILE A 25 -9.95 -18.39 -34.47
CA ILE A 25 -10.73 -17.16 -34.26
C ILE A 25 -10.64 -16.32 -35.54
N ASP A 26 -11.80 -15.87 -36.03
CA ASP A 26 -11.85 -14.98 -37.18
C ASP A 26 -11.15 -13.65 -36.87
N ARG A 27 -10.33 -13.18 -37.81
CA ARG A 27 -9.65 -11.87 -37.71
C ARG A 27 -10.60 -10.71 -38.02
N ALA A 28 -11.74 -10.70 -37.35
CA ALA A 28 -12.70 -9.59 -37.36
C ALA A 28 -12.54 -8.80 -36.05
N ASN A 29 -12.62 -7.48 -36.11
CA ASN A 29 -12.69 -6.66 -34.90
C ASN A 29 -14.10 -6.79 -34.31
N PRO A 30 -14.29 -7.40 -33.12
CA PRO A 30 -15.61 -7.53 -32.52
C PRO A 30 -16.06 -6.26 -31.78
N PHE A 31 -15.18 -5.26 -31.64
CA PHE A 31 -15.45 -4.06 -30.87
C PHE A 31 -15.83 -2.91 -31.81
N GLU A 32 -17.02 -2.39 -31.61
CA GLU A 32 -17.51 -1.18 -32.25
C GLU A 32 -18.10 -0.26 -31.18
N VAL A 33 -17.83 1.04 -31.31
CA VAL A 33 -18.43 2.04 -30.44
C VAL A 33 -19.77 2.49 -31.02
N PRO A 34 -20.80 2.71 -30.20
CA PRO A 34 -22.06 3.28 -30.67
C PRO A 34 -21.86 4.67 -31.29
N ASP A 35 -22.74 5.03 -32.23
CA ASP A 35 -22.77 6.37 -32.81
C ASP A 35 -22.88 7.44 -31.72
N ASN A 36 -22.10 8.51 -31.84
CA ASN A 36 -22.05 9.64 -30.91
C ASN A 36 -21.64 9.27 -29.47
N TYR A 37 -20.92 8.15 -29.25
CA TYR A 37 -20.41 7.78 -27.93
C TYR A 37 -19.57 8.90 -27.31
N PHE A 38 -18.59 9.42 -28.06
CA PHE A 38 -17.69 10.45 -27.57
C PHE A 38 -18.35 11.83 -27.48
N ASP A 39 -19.36 12.11 -28.31
CA ASP A 39 -20.10 13.38 -28.26
C ASP A 39 -20.96 13.49 -27.00
N ASN A 40 -21.53 12.37 -26.54
CA ASN A 40 -22.36 12.33 -25.32
C ASN A 40 -21.54 12.14 -24.03
N LEU A 41 -20.29 11.68 -24.13
CA LEU A 41 -19.44 11.35 -22.98
C LEU A 41 -19.26 12.53 -21.98
N PRO A 42 -18.98 13.78 -22.41
CA PRO A 42 -18.82 14.90 -21.47
C PRO A 42 -20.06 15.19 -20.64
N GLY A 43 -21.26 15.03 -21.23
CA GLY A 43 -22.53 15.20 -20.54
C GLY A 43 -22.73 14.12 -19.48
N VAL A 44 -22.51 12.85 -19.84
CA VAL A 44 -22.63 11.72 -18.92
C VAL A 44 -21.68 11.84 -17.72
N VAL A 45 -20.45 12.28 -17.93
CA VAL A 45 -19.48 12.50 -16.84
C VAL A 45 -19.93 13.66 -15.94
N SER A 46 -20.38 14.76 -16.53
CA SER A 46 -20.88 15.93 -15.80
C SER A 46 -22.12 15.60 -14.95
N ASP A 47 -23.02 14.76 -15.43
CA ASP A 47 -24.21 14.35 -14.68
C ASP A 47 -23.84 13.47 -13.48
N ARG A 48 -22.82 12.61 -13.61
CA ARG A 48 -22.35 11.75 -12.51
C ARG A 48 -21.69 12.53 -11.39
N ILE A 49 -20.88 13.54 -11.71
CA ILE A 49 -20.22 14.37 -10.67
C ILE A 49 -21.23 15.24 -9.91
N ASN A 50 -22.28 15.73 -10.58
CA ASN A 50 -23.25 16.64 -9.98
C ASN A 50 -24.35 15.89 -9.20
N GLY A 51 -24.64 14.63 -9.55
CA GLY A 51 -25.72 13.83 -8.94
C GLY A 51 -25.44 13.25 -7.54
N HIS A 52 -24.22 13.35 -7.00
CA HIS A 52 -23.82 12.74 -5.72
C HIS A 52 -23.80 13.70 -4.51
N SER A 53 -24.28 14.93 -4.66
CA SER A 53 -24.45 15.84 -3.52
C SER A 53 -25.70 15.50 -2.71
N THR A 54 -25.64 14.45 -1.89
CA THR A 54 -26.67 14.27 -0.85
C THR A 54 -26.51 15.40 0.17
N PRO A 55 -27.59 16.15 0.52
CA PRO A 55 -27.50 17.20 1.53
C PRO A 55 -27.29 16.55 2.90
N HIS A 56 -26.03 16.41 3.31
CA HIS A 56 -25.69 15.89 4.63
C HIS A 56 -25.95 16.96 5.69
N SER A 57 -27.22 17.09 6.10
CA SER A 57 -27.61 17.92 7.22
C SER A 57 -27.34 17.18 8.54
N SER A 58 -26.09 17.22 9.00
CA SER A 58 -25.75 16.69 10.32
C SER A 58 -26.27 17.62 11.42
N THR A 59 -27.20 17.13 12.23
CA THR A 59 -27.61 17.81 13.47
C THR A 59 -26.63 17.40 14.57
N VAL A 60 -25.64 18.25 14.84
CA VAL A 60 -24.67 18.02 15.91
C VAL A 60 -25.33 18.24 17.27
N ARG A 61 -25.43 17.16 18.08
CA ARG A 61 -25.77 17.23 19.49
C ARG A 61 -24.48 17.33 20.31
N ALA A 62 -24.21 18.51 20.87
CA ALA A 62 -23.07 18.73 21.73
C ALA A 62 -23.20 17.97 23.06
N LEU A 63 -22.23 17.10 23.35
CA LEU A 63 -22.14 16.34 24.59
C LEU A 63 -21.39 17.18 25.64
N VAL A 64 -22.11 17.69 26.64
CA VAL A 64 -21.48 18.34 27.82
C VAL A 64 -21.06 17.27 28.83
N ILE A 65 -19.75 17.04 28.95
CA ILE A 65 -19.15 16.06 29.87
C ILE A 65 -18.97 16.69 31.25
N ARG A 66 -19.65 16.13 32.25
CA ARG A 66 -19.52 16.48 33.67
C ARG A 66 -18.47 15.58 34.33
N TRP A 67 -17.21 16.00 34.39
CA TRP A 67 -16.17 15.69 35.39
C TRP A 67 -16.07 14.27 36.02
N THR A 68 -16.57 13.21 35.38
CA THR A 68 -16.41 11.81 35.82
C THR A 68 -15.10 11.20 35.33
N ALA A 69 -14.54 11.72 34.23
CA ALA A 69 -13.31 11.24 33.62
C ALA A 69 -12.07 11.43 34.52
N VAL A 70 -12.05 12.47 35.36
CA VAL A 70 -10.90 12.78 36.23
C VAL A 70 -10.73 11.73 37.34
N ALA A 71 -11.80 11.14 37.85
CA ALA A 71 -11.68 10.09 38.87
C ALA A 71 -11.21 8.75 38.29
N ALA A 72 -11.68 8.40 37.09
CA ALA A 72 -11.25 7.18 36.41
C ALA A 72 -9.78 7.23 35.98
N SER A 73 -9.29 8.40 35.54
CA SER A 73 -7.88 8.56 35.13
C SER A 73 -6.92 8.41 36.31
N ILE A 74 -7.26 8.94 37.49
CA ILE A 74 -6.42 8.81 38.69
C ILE A 74 -6.29 7.33 39.11
N ILE A 75 -7.36 6.55 39.04
CA ILE A 75 -7.32 5.11 39.36
C ILE A 75 -6.49 4.35 38.32
N LEU A 76 -6.66 4.65 37.03
CA LEU A 76 -5.91 4.00 35.96
C LEU A 76 -4.40 4.27 36.09
N ILE A 77 -4.02 5.53 36.36
CA ILE A 77 -2.61 5.91 36.57
C ILE A 77 -2.03 5.20 37.81
N ALA A 78 -2.78 5.10 38.91
CA ALA A 78 -2.33 4.41 40.11
C ALA A 78 -2.13 2.91 39.88
N VAL A 79 -3.04 2.26 39.15
CA VAL A 79 -2.92 0.84 38.78
C VAL A 79 -1.74 0.63 37.82
N LEU A 80 -1.57 1.49 36.82
CA LEU A 80 -0.45 1.42 35.88
C LEU A 80 0.89 1.57 36.62
N THR A 81 0.97 2.53 37.54
CA THR A 81 2.19 2.75 38.34
C THR A 81 2.45 1.56 39.27
N PHE A 82 1.41 0.98 39.88
CA PHE A 82 1.53 -0.23 40.70
C PHE A 82 1.99 -1.44 39.89
N VAL A 83 1.49 -1.61 38.66
CA VAL A 83 1.91 -2.69 37.75
C VAL A 83 3.36 -2.48 37.32
N LEU A 84 3.75 -1.29 36.87
CA LEU A 84 5.13 -1.02 36.43
C LEU A 84 6.15 -1.18 37.57
N THR A 85 5.76 -0.88 38.82
CA THR A 85 6.68 -0.97 39.98
C THR A 85 6.73 -2.35 40.64
N ASN A 86 5.71 -3.20 40.48
CA ASN A 86 5.70 -4.57 41.03
C ASN A 86 5.88 -5.65 39.96
N SER A 87 6.01 -5.29 38.68
CA SER A 87 6.33 -6.27 37.65
C SER A 87 7.80 -6.67 37.80
N PRO A 88 8.11 -7.98 37.83
CA PRO A 88 9.50 -8.41 37.73
C PRO A 88 10.07 -7.82 36.44
N GLU A 89 11.23 -7.16 36.50
CA GLU A 89 11.88 -6.53 35.35
C GLU A 89 12.01 -7.54 34.20
N GLY A 90 11.03 -7.53 33.31
CA GLY A 90 11.08 -8.20 32.03
C GLY A 90 12.02 -7.37 31.18
N ASN A 91 13.32 -7.65 31.30
CA ASN A 91 14.31 -7.11 30.39
C ASN A 91 13.95 -7.62 28.99
N ILE A 92 13.34 -6.76 28.18
CA ILE A 92 13.15 -7.02 26.75
C ILE A 92 14.54 -6.86 26.13
N ASN A 93 15.37 -7.89 26.25
CA ASN A 93 16.53 -8.03 25.38
C ASN A 93 15.94 -8.43 24.03
N LEU A 94 15.61 -7.44 23.20
CA LEU A 94 15.39 -7.67 21.79
C LEU A 94 16.76 -7.98 21.21
N ASP A 95 17.15 -9.24 21.28
CA ASP A 95 18.33 -9.73 20.60
C ASP A 95 18.01 -9.71 19.11
N LEU A 96 18.35 -8.59 18.46
CA LEU A 96 18.13 -8.35 17.03
C LEU A 96 18.81 -9.42 16.16
N ALA A 97 19.74 -10.21 16.73
CA ALA A 97 20.36 -11.35 16.07
C ALA A 97 19.51 -12.65 16.12
N GLN A 98 18.45 -12.69 16.93
CA GLN A 98 17.50 -13.80 17.03
C GLN A 98 16.17 -13.52 16.31
N LEU A 99 16.06 -12.36 15.66
CA LEU A 99 14.88 -11.97 14.92
C LEU A 99 14.86 -12.78 13.62
N ASP A 100 14.11 -13.87 13.65
CA ASP A 100 13.94 -14.78 12.52
C ASP A 100 13.01 -14.13 11.49
N LEU A 101 13.40 -14.15 10.20
CA LEU A 101 12.59 -13.57 9.14
C LEU A 101 11.22 -14.25 9.05
N ASP A 102 11.18 -15.55 9.36
CA ASP A 102 9.96 -16.34 9.41
C ASP A 102 8.99 -15.84 10.51
N GLU A 103 9.52 -15.33 11.63
CA GLU A 103 8.73 -14.77 12.73
C GLU A 103 8.15 -13.38 12.37
N ILE A 104 8.91 -12.56 11.63
CA ILE A 104 8.39 -11.30 11.07
C ILE A 104 7.26 -11.58 10.09
N GLU A 105 7.46 -12.54 9.18
CA GLU A 105 6.47 -12.93 8.19
C GLU A 105 5.17 -13.38 8.86
N GLU A 106 5.25 -14.20 9.93
CA GLU A 106 4.08 -14.60 10.72
C GLU A 106 3.33 -13.40 11.33
N VAL A 107 4.05 -12.43 11.90
CA VAL A 107 3.46 -11.21 12.50
C VAL A 107 2.81 -10.33 11.43
N LEU A 108 3.43 -10.18 10.26
CA LEU A 108 2.88 -9.39 9.16
C LEU A 108 1.65 -10.05 8.53
N MET A 109 1.60 -11.39 8.49
CA MET A 109 0.42 -12.14 8.05
C MET A 109 -0.75 -11.99 9.03
N ASP A 110 -0.50 -12.06 10.35
CA ASP A 110 -1.54 -11.93 11.38
C ASP A 110 -2.14 -10.51 11.42
N GLN A 111 -1.31 -9.49 11.22
CA GLN A 111 -1.75 -8.09 11.18
C GLN A 111 -2.42 -7.69 9.84
N GLY A 112 -2.50 -8.61 8.88
CA GLY A 112 -3.14 -8.37 7.58
C GLY A 112 -2.37 -7.39 6.68
N ILE A 113 -1.09 -7.12 6.97
CA ILE A 113 -0.25 -6.16 6.24
C ILE A 113 0.08 -6.68 4.84
N TYR A 114 0.17 -8.00 4.64
CA TYR A 114 0.33 -8.61 3.30
C TYR A 114 -0.84 -8.36 2.34
N ALA A 115 -2.01 -7.96 2.86
CA ALA A 115 -3.17 -7.66 2.02
C ALA A 115 -3.15 -6.22 1.48
N VAL A 116 -2.23 -5.38 1.97
CA VAL A 116 -2.07 -4.01 1.49
C VAL A 116 -1.29 -4.07 0.19
N GLU A 117 -1.92 -3.58 -0.89
CA GLU A 117 -1.25 -3.49 -2.19
C GLU A 117 -0.12 -2.45 -2.11
N GLU A 118 0.96 -2.62 -2.88
CA GLU A 118 2.10 -1.70 -2.87
C GLU A 118 1.67 -0.25 -3.13
N GLU A 119 0.70 -0.05 -4.03
CA GLU A 119 0.11 1.26 -4.32
C GLU A 119 -0.60 1.86 -3.10
N GLU A 120 -1.25 1.04 -2.27
CA GLU A 120 -1.92 1.46 -1.03
C GLU A 120 -0.90 1.78 0.08
N LEU A 121 0.23 1.05 0.13
CA LEU A 121 1.35 1.37 1.03
C LEU A 121 1.99 2.72 0.67
N ILE A 122 2.18 2.97 -0.62
CA ILE A 122 2.72 4.24 -1.13
C ILE A 122 1.76 5.39 -0.80
N ASP A 123 0.46 5.21 -1.03
CA ASP A 123 -0.54 6.22 -0.68
C ASP A 123 -0.60 6.48 0.82
N MET A 124 -0.51 5.44 1.68
CA MET A 124 -0.42 5.60 3.13
C MET A 124 0.84 6.38 3.56
N LEU A 125 1.97 6.14 2.89
CA LEU A 125 3.23 6.81 3.17
C LEU A 125 3.21 8.28 2.69
N LEU A 126 2.54 8.57 1.58
CA LEU A 126 2.38 9.92 1.02
C LEU A 126 1.30 10.75 1.73
N ASP A 127 0.26 10.10 2.27
CA ASP A 127 -0.79 10.75 3.08
C ASP A 127 -0.32 11.06 4.51
N SER A 128 0.69 10.35 5.03
CA SER A 128 1.41 10.78 6.23
C SER A 128 2.28 11.98 5.86
N ASP A 129 1.96 13.16 6.41
CA ASP A 129 2.68 14.42 6.19
C ASP A 129 4.21 14.20 6.08
N GLU A 130 4.75 14.22 4.85
CA GLU A 130 6.17 13.92 4.55
C GLU A 130 7.14 14.75 5.41
N GLU A 131 6.73 15.96 5.80
CA GLU A 131 7.55 16.85 6.64
C GLU A 131 7.75 16.32 8.06
N SER A 132 6.80 15.55 8.61
CA SER A 132 6.91 15.01 9.98
C SER A 132 7.87 13.82 10.08
N PHE A 133 8.00 13.02 9.02
CA PHE A 133 8.83 11.80 9.06
C PHE A 133 10.30 12.13 8.76
N LEU A 134 10.56 13.07 7.86
CA LEU A 134 11.91 13.50 7.50
C LEU A 134 12.54 14.44 8.56
N GLU A 135 11.76 15.12 9.40
CA GLU A 135 12.28 15.89 10.55
C GLU A 135 12.79 14.98 11.70
N GLU A 136 12.34 13.72 11.80
CA GLU A 136 12.83 12.77 12.80
C GLU A 136 14.12 12.04 12.34
N ILE A 137 14.42 12.07 11.03
CA ILE A 137 15.73 11.65 10.46
C ILE A 137 16.70 12.85 10.41
N ASN A 138 16.54 13.84 11.29
CA ASN A 138 17.44 15.01 11.33
C ASN A 138 18.89 14.63 11.71
N ASP A 139 19.12 13.44 12.25
CA ASP A 139 20.45 12.93 12.57
C ASP A 139 20.87 11.81 11.59
N LEU A 140 20.68 12.04 10.28
CA LEU A 140 21.23 11.18 9.21
C LEU A 140 22.74 10.91 9.44
N ASP A 141 23.46 11.90 9.97
CA ASP A 141 24.87 11.78 10.32
C ASP A 141 25.12 10.76 11.45
N GLU A 142 24.25 10.66 12.46
CA GLU A 142 24.35 9.65 13.54
C GLU A 142 24.09 8.24 12.99
N ILE A 143 23.12 8.11 12.06
CA ILE A 143 22.83 6.84 11.40
C ILE A 143 24.01 6.41 10.52
N ILE A 144 24.60 7.34 9.75
CA ILE A 144 25.78 7.06 8.93
C ILE A 144 26.96 6.62 9.80
N ASP A 145 27.22 7.31 10.91
CA ASP A 145 28.29 6.95 11.84
C ASP A 145 28.05 5.58 12.47
N TYR A 146 26.81 5.26 12.85
CA TYR A 146 26.43 3.95 13.37
C TYR A 146 26.65 2.82 12.35
N LEU A 147 26.31 3.05 11.08
CA LEU A 147 26.52 2.07 10.01
C LEU A 147 28.01 1.85 9.74
N ILE A 148 28.82 2.93 9.78
CA ILE A 148 30.28 2.86 9.65
C ILE A 148 30.90 2.09 10.83
N ASP A 149 30.48 2.37 12.06
CA ASP A 149 30.99 1.72 13.27
C ASP A 149 30.67 0.22 13.31
N ASN A 150 29.52 -0.17 12.74
CA ASN A 150 29.14 -1.58 12.58
C ASN A 150 29.65 -2.21 11.28
N ASN A 151 30.46 -1.47 10.50
CA ASN A 151 31.06 -1.93 9.25
C ASN A 151 30.01 -2.42 8.23
N ILE A 152 28.85 -1.78 8.21
CA ILE A 152 27.76 -2.03 7.27
C ILE A 152 27.94 -1.11 6.06
N ASP A 153 28.12 -1.70 4.88
CA ASP A 153 28.30 -0.95 3.64
C ASP A 153 26.95 -0.50 3.07
N LEU A 154 26.76 0.80 2.96
CA LEU A 154 25.57 1.40 2.35
C LEU A 154 25.36 0.90 0.91
N THR A 155 26.43 0.63 0.18
CA THR A 155 26.33 0.10 -1.20
C THR A 155 25.66 -1.27 -1.22
N THR A 156 25.96 -2.12 -0.23
CA THR A 156 25.36 -3.45 -0.08
C THR A 156 23.85 -3.35 0.22
N ILE A 157 23.45 -2.38 1.05
CA ILE A 157 22.02 -2.16 1.35
C ILE A 157 21.26 -1.69 0.10
N VAL A 158 21.83 -0.75 -0.65
CA VAL A 158 21.20 -0.21 -1.87
C VAL A 158 21.08 -1.29 -2.96
N GLU A 159 22.11 -2.13 -3.14
CA GLU A 159 22.10 -3.20 -4.13
C GLU A 159 21.05 -4.27 -3.82
N GLU A 160 20.80 -4.56 -2.53
CA GLU A 160 19.75 -5.51 -2.11
C GLU A 160 18.33 -4.94 -2.29
N LEU A 161 18.15 -3.62 -2.21
CA LEU A 161 16.86 -2.97 -2.42
C LEU A 161 16.48 -2.82 -3.90
N GLU A 162 17.47 -2.75 -4.79
CA GLU A 162 17.25 -2.71 -6.25
C GLU A 162 17.14 -4.11 -6.88
N SER A 163 17.43 -5.19 -6.14
CA SER A 163 17.33 -6.58 -6.60
C SER A 163 15.94 -7.17 -6.45
#